data_AF-A0A0G4PJI2-F1
#
_entry.id   AF-A0A0G4PJI2-F1
#
_cell.length_a   1.000
_cell.length_b   1.000
_cell.length_c   1.000
_cell.angle_alpha   90.00
_cell.angle_beta   90.00
_cell.angle_gamma   90.00
#
_symmetry.space_group_name_H-M   'P 1'
#
loop_
_entity.id
_entity.type
_entity.pdbx_description
1 polymer ?
#
loop_
_entity_poly.entity_id
_entity_poly.type
_entity_poly.pdbx_seq_one_letter_code
_entity_poly.pdbx_strand_id
1 'polypeptide(L)'
;MRNVARVSLRNRIMGHEKSLPVFIFPTALARLGHLYGDIPLARGAARHNIVYAVSKCPSTSHEEIPACCEAEGTRQKPGIQVSLTPERYAPG
;
A
#
# COMPACT_ATOMS: atom_id res chain seq x y z
N MET A 1 -18.76 8.23 -30.96
CA MET A 1 -18.69 7.29 -29.81
C MET A 1 -17.34 6.58 -29.87
N ARG A 2 -16.63 6.37 -28.75
CA ARG A 2 -15.31 5.69 -28.71
C ARG A 2 -15.47 4.18 -28.46
N ASN A 3 -14.70 3.35 -29.16
CA ASN A 3 -14.67 1.90 -28.94
C ASN A 3 -13.93 1.59 -27.63
N VAL A 4 -14.61 0.92 -26.70
CA VAL A 4 -14.12 0.58 -25.35
C VAL A 4 -14.03 -0.94 -25.11
N ALA A 5 -14.01 -1.75 -26.16
CA ALA A 5 -14.00 -3.21 -26.04
C ALA A 5 -12.78 -3.79 -25.30
N ARG A 6 -11.66 -3.05 -25.24
CA ARG A 6 -10.45 -3.42 -24.50
C ARG A 6 -9.90 -2.22 -23.75
N VAL A 7 -9.81 -2.32 -22.43
CA VAL A 7 -9.27 -1.28 -21.55
C VAL A 7 -8.18 -1.90 -20.68
N SER A 8 -7.05 -1.20 -20.56
CA SER A 8 -5.99 -1.55 -19.62
C SER A 8 -6.08 -0.64 -18.39
N LEU A 9 -5.95 -1.23 -17.21
CA LEU A 9 -5.89 -0.51 -15.93
C LEU A 9 -4.45 -0.31 -15.44
N ARG A 10 -3.46 -0.78 -16.21
CA ARG A 10 -2.04 -0.60 -15.86
C ARG A 10 -1.70 0.88 -15.81
N ASN A 11 -1.03 1.29 -14.75
CA ASN A 11 -0.62 2.67 -14.56
C ASN A 11 0.71 2.74 -13.82
N ARG A 12 1.42 3.86 -13.96
CA ARG A 12 2.67 4.12 -13.27
C ARG A 12 2.44 5.08 -12.11
N ILE A 13 2.55 4.57 -10.87
CA ILE A 13 2.39 5.37 -9.65
C ILE A 13 3.76 5.53 -9.02
N MET A 14 4.20 6.79 -8.86
CA MET A 14 5.47 7.16 -8.21
C MET A 14 6.68 6.43 -8.81
N GLY A 15 6.72 6.33 -10.14
CA GLY A 15 7.82 5.72 -10.88
C GLY A 15 7.75 4.19 -11.03
N HIS A 16 6.77 3.53 -10.40
CA HIS A 16 6.59 2.08 -10.43
C HIS A 16 5.36 1.66 -11.25
N GLU A 17 5.52 0.64 -12.09
CA GLU A 17 4.42 0.01 -12.83
C GLU A 17 3.49 -0.75 -11.88
N LYS A 18 2.19 -0.48 -11.99
CA LYS A 18 1.11 -1.10 -11.20
C LYS A 18 0.05 -1.66 -12.12
N SER A 19 -0.60 -2.72 -11.65
CA SER A 19 -1.67 -3.40 -12.40
C SER A 19 -2.97 -2.57 -12.48
N LEU A 20 -3.17 -1.69 -11.48
CA LEU A 20 -4.41 -0.95 -11.25
C LEU A 20 -4.09 0.48 -10.78
N PRO A 21 -4.93 1.47 -11.09
CA PRO A 21 -4.77 2.85 -10.65
C PRO A 21 -5.35 3.06 -9.24
N VAL A 22 -5.14 2.10 -8.34
CA VAL A 22 -5.65 2.13 -6.96
C VAL A 22 -4.52 1.84 -5.98
N PHE A 23 -4.65 2.34 -4.76
CA PHE A 23 -3.71 2.08 -3.67
C PHE A 23 -4.47 1.94 -2.35
N ILE A 24 -3.86 1.23 -1.41
CA ILE A 24 -4.38 1.07 -0.05
C ILE A 24 -3.76 2.17 0.81
N PHE A 25 -4.60 3.03 1.36
CA PHE A 25 -4.20 4.13 2.25
C PHE A 25 -3.87 3.59 3.66
N PRO A 26 -2.91 4.20 4.39
CA PRO A 26 -2.57 3.80 5.74
C PRO A 26 -3.78 3.88 6.64
N THR A 27 -4.16 2.75 7.22
CA THR A 27 -5.22 2.67 8.23
C THR A 27 -4.55 2.37 9.55
N ALA A 28 -4.44 3.37 10.43
CA ALA A 28 -4.00 3.10 11.79
C ALA A 28 -4.99 2.13 12.48
N LEU A 29 -4.49 1.30 13.39
CA LEU A 29 -5.31 0.34 14.16
C LEU A 29 -6.06 -0.68 13.28
N ALA A 30 -5.45 -1.21 12.21
CA ALA A 30 -6.05 -2.26 11.38
C ALA A 30 -6.51 -3.49 12.19
N ARG A 31 -5.92 -3.71 13.38
CA ARG A 31 -6.38 -4.71 14.36
C ARG A 31 -7.83 -4.58 14.81
N LEU A 32 -8.46 -3.41 14.68
CA LEU A 32 -9.88 -3.22 14.99
C LEU A 32 -10.78 -3.98 13.99
N GLY A 33 -10.38 -4.05 12.73
CA GLY A 33 -11.12 -4.76 11.68
C GLY A 33 -10.70 -6.22 11.53
N HIS A 34 -9.48 -6.58 11.93
CA HIS A 34 -8.96 -7.91 11.72
C HIS A 34 -7.80 -8.29 12.66
N LEU A 35 -7.81 -9.50 13.23
CA LEU A 35 -6.82 -9.95 14.23
C LEU A 35 -5.35 -9.83 13.76
N TYR A 36 -5.10 -10.07 12.47
CA TYR A 36 -3.76 -9.99 11.87
C TYR A 36 -3.35 -8.57 11.44
N GLY A 37 -4.18 -7.57 11.72
CA GLY A 37 -3.85 -6.16 11.53
C GLY A 37 -3.56 -5.81 10.08
N ASP A 38 -2.38 -5.24 9.85
CA ASP A 38 -1.95 -4.70 8.56
C ASP A 38 -1.44 -5.77 7.56
N ILE A 39 -1.21 -7.01 8.03
CA ILE A 39 -0.60 -8.08 7.23
C ILE A 39 -1.45 -8.50 6.02
N PRO A 40 -2.78 -8.72 6.12
CA PRO A 40 -3.59 -9.06 4.96
C PRO A 40 -3.65 -7.92 3.92
N LEU A 41 -3.54 -6.66 4.36
CA LEU A 41 -3.51 -5.51 3.46
C LEU A 41 -2.21 -5.50 2.65
N ALA A 42 -1.07 -5.69 3.32
CA ALA A 42 0.24 -5.82 2.68
C ALA A 42 0.26 -7.00 1.70
N ARG A 43 -0.27 -8.16 2.13
CA ARG A 43 -0.39 -9.37 1.31
C ARG A 43 -1.24 -9.15 0.07
N GLY A 44 -2.42 -8.55 0.22
CA GLY A 44 -3.30 -8.24 -0.90
C GLY A 44 -2.67 -7.26 -1.87
N ALA A 45 -1.99 -6.24 -1.36
CA ALA A 45 -1.28 -5.26 -2.18
C ALA A 45 -0.14 -5.87 -2.99
N ALA A 46 0.65 -6.76 -2.37
CA ALA A 46 1.70 -7.52 -3.01
C ALA A 46 1.14 -8.39 -4.15
N ARG A 47 0.15 -9.25 -3.84
CA ARG A 47 -0.49 -10.15 -4.82
C ARG A 47 -1.05 -9.45 -6.04
N HIS A 48 -1.72 -8.32 -5.83
CA HIS A 48 -2.33 -7.57 -6.92
C HIS A 48 -1.39 -6.58 -7.59
N ASN A 49 -0.13 -6.46 -7.15
CA ASN A 49 0.81 -5.45 -7.64
C ASN A 49 0.24 -4.01 -7.59
N ILE A 50 -0.32 -3.65 -6.44
CA ILE A 50 -0.81 -2.29 -6.14
C ILE A 50 0.04 -1.66 -5.05
N VAL A 51 -0.11 -0.35 -4.87
CA VAL A 51 0.61 0.39 -3.83
C VAL A 51 -0.10 0.23 -2.49
N TYR A 52 0.67 0.01 -1.43
CA TYR A 52 0.20 0.05 -0.04
C TYR A 52 1.07 1.00 0.74
N ALA A 53 0.43 2.02 1.32
CA ALA A 53 1.08 2.98 2.18
C ALA A 53 0.88 2.57 3.65
N VAL A 54 2.00 2.45 4.37
CA VAL A 54 2.04 1.97 5.76
C VAL A 54 1.92 3.15 6.72
N SER A 55 1.11 2.99 7.77
CA SER A 55 0.93 4.00 8.83
C SER A 55 2.22 4.18 9.66
N LYS A 56 2.34 5.32 10.35
CA LYS A 56 3.41 5.53 11.36
C LYS A 56 3.27 4.58 12.54
N CYS A 57 2.03 4.30 12.95
CA CYS A 57 1.69 3.40 14.04
C CYS A 57 0.85 2.22 13.48
N PRO A 58 1.49 1.28 12.77
CA PRO A 58 0.82 0.07 12.33
C PRO A 58 0.49 -0.81 13.54
N SER A 59 -0.51 -1.66 13.36
CA SER A 59 -0.93 -2.63 14.37
C SER A 59 0.00 -3.86 14.45
N THR A 60 0.88 -4.01 13.47
CA THR A 60 1.91 -5.04 13.33
C THR A 60 3.30 -4.40 13.23
N SER A 61 4.38 -5.14 13.48
CA SER A 61 5.74 -4.61 13.40
C SER A 61 6.08 -4.12 11.97
N HIS A 62 6.89 -3.05 11.86
CA HIS A 62 7.31 -2.50 10.57
C HIS A 62 8.15 -3.47 9.74
N GLU A 63 8.75 -4.48 10.35
CA GLU A 63 9.58 -5.50 9.69
C GLU A 63 8.74 -6.66 9.13
N GLU A 64 7.62 -7.01 9.76
CA GLU A 64 6.76 -8.10 9.27
C GLU A 64 6.03 -7.74 7.96
N ILE A 65 5.73 -6.45 7.74
CA ILE A 65 5.06 -5.96 6.53
C ILE A 65 5.90 -6.22 5.26
N PRO A 66 7.16 -5.76 5.16
CA PRO A 66 8.00 -6.05 3.99
C PRO A 66 8.29 -7.55 3.85
N ALA A 67 8.51 -8.28 4.96
CA ALA A 67 8.71 -9.73 4.91
C ALA A 67 7.49 -10.47 4.30
N CYS A 68 6.27 -10.05 4.64
CA CYS A 68 5.05 -10.58 4.03
C CYS A 68 4.97 -10.29 2.52
N CYS A 69 5.37 -9.09 2.08
CA CYS A 69 5.38 -8.73 0.67
C CYS A 69 6.40 -9.52 -0.14
N GLU A 70 7.57 -9.80 0.44
CA GLU A 70 8.63 -10.60 -0.16
C GLU A 70 8.22 -12.08 -0.30
N ALA A 71 7.56 -12.64 0.71
CA ALA A 71 7.06 -14.01 0.69
C ALA A 71 6.04 -14.28 -0.44
N GLU A 72 5.29 -13.25 -0.85
CA GLU A 72 4.34 -13.35 -1.97
C GLU A 72 5.02 -13.16 -3.35
N GLY A 73 6.36 -13.14 -3.41
CA GLY A 73 7.13 -13.21 -4.66
C GLY A 73 7.21 -11.90 -5.44
N THR A 74 6.71 -10.80 -4.89
CA THR A 74 6.83 -9.49 -5.54
C THR A 74 8.04 -8.73 -5.03
N ARG A 75 9.01 -8.43 -5.92
CA ARG A 75 10.09 -7.41 -5.71
C ARG A 75 9.55 -5.98 -5.62
N GLN A 76 8.27 -5.82 -5.27
CA GLN A 76 7.68 -4.55 -4.94
C GLN A 76 8.36 -4.10 -3.64
N LYS A 77 9.30 -3.15 -3.70
CA LYS A 77 9.62 -2.36 -2.49
C LYS A 77 8.26 -1.83 -2.02
N PRO A 78 7.74 -2.18 -0.82
CA PRO A 78 6.46 -1.68 -0.36
C PRO A 78 6.52 -0.15 -0.46
N GLY A 79 5.81 0.33 -1.46
CA GLY A 79 6.05 1.63 -2.04
C GLY A 79 5.49 2.67 -1.09
N ILE A 80 6.40 3.29 -0.35
CA ILE A 80 6.26 4.56 0.34
C ILE A 80 5.50 4.41 1.67
N GLN A 81 6.29 4.30 2.72
CA GLN A 81 5.89 4.71 4.07
C GLN A 81 5.67 6.22 4.03
N VAL A 82 4.45 6.66 3.72
CA VAL A 82 4.03 8.05 3.93
C VAL A 82 3.67 8.18 5.40
N SER A 83 4.62 8.59 6.25
CA SER A 83 4.31 9.01 7.61
C SER A 83 3.56 10.34 7.56
N LEU A 84 2.23 10.30 7.61
CA LEU A 84 1.42 11.48 7.82
C LEU A 84 1.52 11.88 9.30
N THR A 85 2.56 12.63 9.67
CA THR A 85 2.54 13.40 10.91
C THR A 85 1.79 14.71 10.65
N PRO A 86 0.93 15.20 11.54
CA PRO A 86 0.43 16.57 11.50
C PRO A 86 1.52 17.61 11.85
N GLU A 87 2.77 17.41 11.41
CA GLU A 87 3.94 18.17 11.90
C GLU A 87 4.63 18.94 10.77
N ARG A 88 3.82 19.69 10.00
CA ARG A 88 4.23 20.92 9.31
C ARG A 88 3.21 22.04 9.55
N TYR A 89 2.86 22.25 10.82
CA TYR A 89 2.34 23.55 11.28
C TYR A 89 3.11 23.93 12.55
N ALA A 90 4.38 24.32 12.38
CA ALA A 90 5.02 25.20 13.34
C ALA A 90 4.70 26.63 12.88
N PRO A 91 4.08 27.50 13.71
CA PRO A 91 4.00 28.91 13.39
C PRO A 91 5.43 29.47 13.46
N GLY A 92 5.91 29.97 12.32
CA GLY A 92 7.12 30.78 12.20
C GLY A 92 6.76 32.04 11.44
#